data_AF-A0AAV8HYW4-F1
#
_entry.id   AF-A0AAV8HYW4-F1
#
_cell.length_a   1.000
_cell.length_b   1.000
_cell.length_c   1.000
_cell.angle_alpha   90.00
_cell.angle_beta   90.00
_cell.angle_gamma   90.00
#
_symmetry.space_group_name_H-M   'P 1'
#
loop_
_entity.id
_entity.type
_entity.pdbx_description
1 polymer ?
#
loop_
_entity_poly.entity_id
_entity_poly.type
_entity_poly.pdbx_seq_one_letter_code
_entity_poly.pdbx_strand_id
1 'polypeptide(L)'
;MVSFLGGLEAKRGGGEGEHPIDSHAVGSSPANTISREDVAFLYGLRSTGIPVRSNTRGPWEEKIRANLYPHEDLGEWHRERRSREGDVVVGNNIKLKWLRQNCGVAPQADAPGEELDRYTRAVALELFGTLIFPDISQNSIPAYYLELVSGNLNEVPDFNWGGATLACLYRALDRASMRFKVVTGPWMLLLFWAWSYLPVCRPEVAPIGGLGQPNLDSCVPFGRKWGEARSFERSQHRGAVENARDYLAVLNVEDINWFPYVLDRAVMPRVAQEGSIAEHVRLPLIFYHIVAYYYPDRCRHQFGLYQITPPPLPVSWDVTQNLLGFQHGTYRDRPDFATIFASAHAEWTDEAL
;
A
#
# COMPACT_ATOMS: atom_id res chain seq x y z
N MET A 1 16.89 4.61 5.01
CA MET A 1 16.50 4.58 3.58
C MET A 1 15.99 5.94 3.11
N VAL A 2 14.97 6.50 3.75
CA VAL A 2 14.44 7.83 3.45
C VAL A 2 15.45 8.98 3.69
N SER A 3 16.08 9.06 4.87
CA SER A 3 17.20 9.99 5.12
C SER A 3 18.48 9.64 4.34
N PHE A 4 18.55 8.40 3.83
CA PHE A 4 19.72 7.88 3.14
C PHE A 4 19.71 8.31 1.67
N LEU A 5 18.57 8.25 0.99
CA LEU A 5 18.43 8.74 -0.38
C LEU A 5 18.54 10.27 -0.46
N GLY A 6 17.96 11.01 0.50
CA GLY A 6 18.17 12.46 0.60
C GLY A 6 19.62 12.86 0.92
N GLY A 7 20.38 12.00 1.62
CA GLY A 7 21.81 12.20 1.89
C GLY A 7 22.72 11.94 0.68
N LEU A 8 22.34 11.02 -0.20
CA LEU A 8 23.03 10.79 -1.47
C LEU A 8 22.89 11.99 -2.42
N GLU A 9 21.75 12.68 -2.40
CA GLU A 9 21.50 13.88 -3.20
C GLU A 9 22.36 15.07 -2.74
N ALA A 10 22.54 15.26 -1.43
CA ALA A 10 23.36 16.35 -0.87
C ALA A 10 24.84 16.23 -1.25
N LYS A 11 25.36 15.01 -1.44
CA LYS A 11 26.75 14.75 -1.85
C LYS A 11 27.08 15.27 -3.26
N ARG A 12 26.08 15.49 -4.12
CA ARG A 12 26.29 16.00 -5.50
C ARG A 12 26.26 17.53 -5.60
N GLY A 13 25.73 18.22 -4.59
CA GLY A 13 25.62 19.69 -4.56
C GLY A 13 26.85 20.44 -4.02
N GLY A 14 27.83 19.73 -3.47
CA GLY A 14 29.01 20.32 -2.82
C GLY A 14 30.12 20.71 -3.80
N GLY A 15 29.89 21.76 -4.58
CA GLY A 15 30.97 22.67 -4.98
C GLY A 15 31.19 23.67 -3.84
N GLU A 16 32.44 23.84 -3.42
CA GLU A 16 32.86 24.70 -2.30
C GLU A 16 32.15 26.07 -2.28
N GLY A 17 31.35 26.29 -1.25
CA GLY A 17 30.66 27.55 -1.00
C GLY A 17 29.83 27.41 0.26
N GLU A 18 30.38 27.83 1.40
CA GLU A 18 29.64 27.96 2.66
C GLU A 18 28.48 28.94 2.48
N HIS A 19 27.27 28.41 2.27
CA HIS A 19 26.03 29.14 2.47
C HIS A 19 25.23 28.50 3.61
N PRO A 20 24.63 29.32 4.49
CA PRO A 20 24.01 28.83 5.71
C PRO A 20 22.80 27.96 5.35
N ILE A 21 22.70 26.83 6.03
CA ILE A 21 21.59 25.88 5.94
C ILE A 21 20.31 26.64 6.31
N ASP A 22 19.47 26.93 5.30
CA ASP A 22 18.14 27.49 5.51
C ASP A 22 17.32 26.52 6.37
N SER A 23 17.05 26.93 7.60
CA SER A 23 16.30 26.21 8.63
C SER A 23 14.79 26.10 8.34
N HIS A 24 14.36 26.45 7.12
CA HIS A 24 12.97 26.38 6.68
C HIS A 24 12.58 25.07 5.97
N ALA A 25 13.51 24.13 5.75
CA ALA A 25 13.24 22.82 5.15
C ALA A 25 12.59 21.80 6.13
N VAL A 26 11.99 22.26 7.23
CA VAL A 26 11.52 21.43 8.36
C VAL A 26 10.12 20.80 8.13
N GLY A 27 9.48 21.04 6.98
CA GLY A 27 8.08 20.64 6.75
C GLY A 27 7.80 19.49 5.77
N SER A 28 8.76 18.96 5.02
CA SER A 28 8.45 17.98 3.97
C SER A 28 8.61 16.54 4.45
N SER A 29 7.49 15.81 4.58
CA SER A 29 7.51 14.36 4.86
C SER A 29 8.42 13.64 3.86
N PRO A 30 9.45 12.92 4.31
CA PRO A 30 10.51 12.43 3.43
C PRO A 30 10.15 11.10 2.72
N ALA A 31 8.89 10.66 2.77
CA ALA A 31 8.46 9.28 2.45
C ALA A 31 8.26 8.91 0.96
N ASN A 32 8.42 9.84 0.01
CA ASN A 32 7.98 9.65 -1.39
C ASN A 32 9.03 8.98 -2.30
N THR A 33 9.48 7.78 -1.94
CA THR A 33 10.45 7.02 -2.75
C THR A 33 9.78 6.00 -3.69
N ILE A 34 8.58 5.52 -3.37
CA ILE A 34 7.89 4.47 -4.14
C ILE A 34 6.88 5.11 -5.08
N SER A 35 6.99 4.84 -6.37
CA SER A 35 6.07 5.41 -7.38
C SER A 35 4.71 4.69 -7.40
N ARG A 36 3.76 5.30 -8.09
CA ARG A 36 2.48 4.63 -8.43
C ARG A 36 2.70 3.44 -9.37
N GLU A 37 3.68 3.53 -10.26
CA GLU A 37 4.08 2.43 -11.16
C GLU A 37 4.57 1.24 -10.32
N ASP A 38 5.41 1.47 -9.32
CA ASP A 38 5.89 0.42 -8.42
C ASP A 38 4.74 -0.39 -7.79
N VAL A 39 3.63 0.25 -7.42
CA VAL A 39 2.50 -0.49 -6.81
C VAL A 39 1.76 -1.34 -7.83
N ALA A 40 1.63 -0.87 -9.06
CA ALA A 40 1.06 -1.64 -10.15
C ALA A 40 1.94 -2.86 -10.48
N PHE A 41 3.26 -2.69 -10.58
CA PHE A 41 4.17 -3.81 -10.87
C PHE A 41 4.32 -4.77 -9.70
N LEU A 42 4.57 -4.26 -8.48
CA LEU A 42 4.91 -5.10 -7.34
C LEU A 42 3.70 -5.80 -6.74
N TYR A 43 2.55 -5.13 -6.66
CA TYR A 43 1.34 -5.67 -6.05
C TYR A 43 0.22 -5.99 -7.06
N GLY A 44 0.29 -5.51 -8.30
CA GLY A 44 -0.78 -5.73 -9.28
C GLY A 44 -2.03 -4.91 -8.97
N LEU A 45 -1.88 -3.76 -8.29
CA LEU A 45 -3.01 -2.91 -7.92
C LEU A 45 -3.11 -1.70 -8.86
N ARG A 46 -4.33 -1.40 -9.29
CA ARG A 46 -4.65 -0.21 -10.07
C ARG A 46 -4.31 1.05 -9.27
N SER A 47 -3.57 1.97 -9.88
CA SER A 47 -3.14 3.23 -9.24
C SER A 47 -4.04 4.43 -9.56
N THR A 48 -5.03 4.25 -10.44
CA THR A 48 -6.07 5.21 -10.85
C THR A 48 -7.44 4.74 -10.35
N GLY A 49 -8.46 5.60 -10.45
CA GLY A 49 -9.85 5.24 -10.15
C GLY A 49 -10.41 5.89 -8.88
N ILE A 50 -11.46 5.28 -8.33
CA ILE A 50 -12.26 5.86 -7.26
C ILE A 50 -11.46 5.85 -5.95
N PRO A 51 -11.31 6.98 -5.23
CA PRO A 51 -10.69 7.00 -3.90
C PRO A 51 -11.30 5.98 -2.95
N VAL A 52 -10.48 5.22 -2.24
CA VAL A 52 -10.95 4.21 -1.28
C VAL A 52 -11.53 4.91 -0.04
N ARG A 53 -12.85 4.97 0.01
CA ARG A 53 -13.63 5.54 1.10
C ARG A 53 -14.90 4.73 1.31
N SER A 54 -15.27 4.53 2.57
CA SER A 54 -16.57 3.98 2.93
C SER A 54 -16.97 4.45 4.32
N ASN A 55 -18.20 4.11 4.73
CA ASN A 55 -18.65 4.39 6.08
C ASN A 55 -17.86 3.54 7.09
N THR A 56 -17.23 4.18 8.08
CA THR A 56 -16.49 3.49 9.14
C THR A 56 -17.36 3.13 10.34
N ARG A 57 -18.67 3.41 10.28
CA ARG A 57 -19.66 3.07 11.31
C ARG A 57 -20.79 2.26 10.69
N GLY A 58 -21.17 1.17 11.32
CA GLY A 58 -22.28 0.36 10.84
C GLY A 58 -22.61 -0.79 11.79
N PRO A 59 -23.75 -1.46 11.56
CA PRO A 59 -24.10 -2.68 12.26
C PRO A 59 -23.23 -3.84 11.75
N TRP A 60 -21.95 -3.84 12.14
CA TRP A 60 -20.95 -4.78 11.59
C TRP A 60 -21.34 -6.23 11.78
N GLU A 61 -21.98 -6.58 12.91
CA GLU A 61 -22.44 -7.95 13.16
C GLU A 61 -23.45 -8.42 12.10
N GLU A 62 -24.43 -7.57 11.76
CA GLU A 62 -25.44 -7.88 10.76
C GLU A 62 -24.82 -7.98 9.37
N LYS A 63 -23.91 -7.06 9.05
CA LYS A 63 -23.23 -7.05 7.74
C LYS A 63 -22.31 -8.24 7.56
N ILE A 64 -21.54 -8.60 8.58
CA ILE A 64 -20.68 -9.80 8.57
C ILE A 64 -21.55 -11.04 8.36
N ARG A 65 -22.65 -11.16 9.11
CA ARG A 65 -23.58 -12.29 8.95
C ARG A 65 -24.13 -12.37 7.52
N ALA A 66 -24.64 -11.25 6.99
CA ALA A 66 -25.28 -11.22 5.68
C ALA A 66 -24.32 -11.46 4.51
N ASN A 67 -23.04 -11.13 4.64
CA ASN A 67 -22.08 -11.16 3.52
C ASN A 67 -21.04 -12.28 3.61
N LEU A 68 -20.79 -12.83 4.80
CA LEU A 68 -19.69 -13.77 5.06
C LEU A 68 -20.14 -15.08 5.70
N TYR A 69 -21.26 -15.10 6.43
CA TYR A 69 -21.68 -16.31 7.13
C TYR A 69 -22.32 -17.32 6.17
N PRO A 70 -21.85 -18.57 6.11
CA PRO A 70 -22.33 -19.55 5.12
C PRO A 70 -23.64 -20.24 5.53
N HIS A 71 -24.00 -20.25 6.82
CA HIS A 71 -25.18 -20.96 7.31
C HIS A 71 -26.40 -20.05 7.40
N GLU A 72 -27.55 -20.53 6.92
CA GLU A 72 -28.83 -19.83 7.02
C GLU A 72 -29.40 -19.84 8.46
N ASP A 73 -28.97 -20.79 9.30
CA ASP A 73 -29.47 -20.92 10.67
C ASP A 73 -28.90 -19.83 11.61
N LEU A 74 -29.76 -18.86 11.94
CA LEU A 74 -29.47 -17.80 12.91
C LEU A 74 -29.12 -18.35 14.30
N GLY A 75 -29.64 -19.52 14.66
CA GLY A 75 -29.35 -20.20 15.92
C GLY A 75 -27.90 -20.68 16.02
N GLU A 76 -27.28 -21.08 14.90
CA GLU A 76 -25.86 -21.43 14.82
C GLU A 76 -24.98 -20.20 14.98
N TRP A 77 -25.28 -19.12 14.25
CA TRP A 77 -24.60 -17.84 14.39
C TRP A 77 -24.58 -17.35 15.86
N HIS A 78 -25.73 -17.38 16.53
CA HIS A 78 -25.83 -16.96 17.92
C HIS A 78 -25.11 -17.92 18.90
N ARG A 79 -24.98 -19.21 18.59
CA ARG A 79 -24.21 -20.17 19.39
C ARG A 79 -22.70 -19.94 19.23
N GLU A 80 -22.23 -19.80 18.00
CA GLU A 80 -20.83 -19.57 17.68
C GLU A 80 -20.31 -18.27 18.32
N ARG A 81 -21.08 -17.18 18.21
CA ARG A 81 -20.76 -15.89 18.83
C ARG A 81 -20.67 -15.94 20.36
N ARG A 82 -21.41 -16.85 21.01
CA ARG A 82 -21.37 -17.02 22.48
C ARG A 82 -20.23 -17.93 22.93
N SER A 83 -19.60 -18.67 22.02
CA SER A 83 -18.46 -19.52 22.34
C SER A 83 -17.20 -18.70 22.55
N ARG A 84 -16.43 -19.03 23.60
CA ARG A 84 -15.08 -18.46 23.82
C ARG A 84 -14.10 -18.78 22.70
N GLU A 85 -14.33 -19.87 21.96
CA GLU A 85 -13.52 -20.26 20.80
C GLU A 85 -13.99 -19.59 19.49
N GLY A 86 -15.22 -19.05 19.44
CA GLY A 86 -15.93 -18.61 18.22
C GLY A 86 -16.24 -17.11 18.14
N ASP A 87 -15.53 -16.27 18.89
CA ASP A 87 -15.68 -14.80 18.82
C ASP A 87 -15.42 -14.32 17.38
N VAL A 88 -16.49 -14.07 16.61
CA VAL A 88 -16.43 -13.58 15.23
C VAL A 88 -15.82 -12.18 15.16
N VAL A 89 -16.14 -11.35 16.14
CA VAL A 89 -15.82 -9.93 16.20
C VAL A 89 -15.15 -9.58 17.52
N VAL A 90 -14.10 -8.76 17.48
CA VAL A 90 -13.54 -8.07 18.65
C VAL A 90 -13.74 -6.57 18.45
N GLY A 91 -14.70 -5.98 19.18
CA GLY A 91 -15.08 -4.58 18.97
C GLY A 91 -15.66 -4.34 17.58
N ASN A 92 -14.92 -3.63 16.71
CA ASN A 92 -15.30 -3.37 15.31
C ASN A 92 -14.43 -4.15 14.31
N ASN A 93 -13.76 -5.23 14.73
CA ASN A 93 -12.83 -6.00 13.90
C ASN A 93 -13.27 -7.46 13.77
N ILE A 94 -13.17 -8.03 12.58
CA ILE A 94 -13.38 -9.45 12.27
C ILE A 94 -12.13 -10.23 12.67
N LYS A 95 -12.24 -11.33 13.42
CA LYS A 95 -11.06 -12.18 13.72
C LYS A 95 -10.58 -12.89 12.47
N LEU A 96 -9.28 -12.79 12.18
CA LEU A 96 -8.67 -13.46 11.02
C LEU A 96 -8.80 -14.99 11.10
N LYS A 97 -8.64 -15.56 12.31
CA LYS A 97 -8.84 -16.99 12.55
C LYS A 97 -10.25 -17.43 12.17
N TRP A 98 -11.27 -16.66 12.57
CA TRP A 98 -12.66 -16.96 12.26
C TRP A 98 -12.93 -16.90 10.74
N LEU A 99 -12.42 -15.86 10.07
CA LEU A 99 -12.57 -15.68 8.63
C LEU A 99 -11.98 -16.87 7.86
N ARG A 100 -10.78 -17.31 8.23
CA ARG A 100 -10.12 -18.47 7.60
C ARG A 100 -10.83 -19.80 7.88
N GLN A 101 -11.39 -19.96 9.07
CA GLN A 101 -12.10 -21.20 9.42
C GLN A 101 -13.44 -21.32 8.70
N ASN A 102 -14.18 -20.23 8.56
CA ASN A 102 -15.54 -20.24 7.99
C ASN A 102 -15.58 -19.94 6.49
N CYS A 103 -14.58 -19.23 5.95
CA CYS A 103 -14.55 -18.81 4.55
C CYS A 103 -13.23 -19.17 3.84
N GLY A 104 -12.34 -19.96 4.46
CA GLY A 104 -11.03 -20.27 3.89
C GLY A 104 -11.04 -21.41 2.86
N VAL A 105 -12.14 -22.15 2.72
CA VAL A 105 -12.27 -23.22 1.74
C VAL A 105 -12.82 -22.63 0.44
N ALA A 106 -12.08 -22.81 -0.66
CA ALA A 106 -12.52 -22.39 -1.97
C ALA A 106 -13.78 -23.17 -2.40
N PRO A 107 -14.82 -22.50 -2.90
CA PRO A 107 -15.99 -23.16 -3.48
C PRO A 107 -15.62 -24.08 -4.65
N GLN A 108 -16.48 -25.06 -4.93
CA GLN A 108 -16.33 -25.90 -6.13
C GLN A 108 -16.55 -25.08 -7.41
N ALA A 109 -16.06 -25.57 -8.55
CA ALA A 109 -16.12 -24.84 -9.82
C ALA A 109 -17.56 -24.55 -10.30
N ASP A 110 -18.52 -25.33 -9.84
CA ASP A 110 -19.96 -25.24 -10.12
C ASP A 110 -20.76 -24.64 -8.94
N ALA A 111 -20.09 -24.06 -7.95
CA ALA A 111 -20.74 -23.43 -6.80
C ALA A 111 -21.65 -22.27 -7.22
N PRO A 112 -22.76 -22.04 -6.48
CA PRO A 112 -23.64 -20.91 -6.75
C PRO A 112 -22.91 -19.57 -6.58
N GLY A 113 -23.33 -18.57 -7.35
CA GLY A 113 -22.71 -17.25 -7.35
C GLY A 113 -22.62 -16.59 -5.97
N GLU A 114 -23.61 -16.81 -5.10
CA GLU A 114 -23.59 -16.28 -3.74
C GLU A 114 -22.45 -16.86 -2.88
N GLU A 115 -22.16 -18.16 -3.05
CA GLU A 115 -21.04 -18.81 -2.36
C GLU A 115 -19.70 -18.31 -2.87
N LEU A 116 -19.58 -18.13 -4.19
CA LEU A 116 -18.40 -17.52 -4.81
C LEU A 116 -18.18 -16.08 -4.36
N ASP A 117 -19.24 -15.28 -4.28
CA ASP A 117 -19.18 -13.91 -3.80
C ASP A 117 -18.75 -13.86 -2.32
N ARG A 118 -19.31 -14.73 -1.48
CA ARG A 118 -18.97 -14.86 -0.05
C ARG A 118 -17.48 -15.18 0.12
N TYR A 119 -16.98 -16.15 -0.63
CA TYR A 119 -15.57 -16.52 -0.64
C TYR A 119 -14.69 -15.36 -1.13
N THR A 120 -15.08 -14.70 -2.23
CA THR A 120 -14.35 -13.56 -2.79
C THR A 120 -14.25 -12.39 -1.80
N ARG A 121 -15.34 -12.08 -1.08
CA ARG A 121 -15.34 -11.08 0.00
C ARG A 121 -14.38 -11.45 1.12
N ALA A 122 -14.35 -12.72 1.53
CA ALA A 122 -13.44 -13.17 2.56
C ALA A 122 -11.96 -13.07 2.13
N VAL A 123 -11.64 -13.48 0.90
CA VAL A 123 -10.29 -13.35 0.35
C VAL A 123 -9.88 -11.87 0.27
N ALA A 124 -10.75 -10.99 -0.21
CA ALA A 124 -10.49 -9.55 -0.28
C ALA A 124 -10.23 -8.94 1.11
N LEU A 125 -11.05 -9.27 2.11
CA LEU A 125 -10.86 -8.82 3.49
C LEU A 125 -9.55 -9.31 4.09
N GLU A 126 -9.19 -10.57 3.86
CA GLU A 126 -7.91 -11.11 4.30
C GLU A 126 -6.74 -10.36 3.64
N LEU A 127 -6.80 -10.10 2.33
CA LEU A 127 -5.78 -9.30 1.64
C LEU A 127 -5.68 -7.88 2.20
N PHE A 128 -6.81 -7.22 2.46
CA PHE A 128 -6.84 -5.89 3.08
C PHE A 128 -6.17 -5.88 4.45
N GLY A 129 -6.52 -6.82 5.33
CA GLY A 129 -5.98 -6.82 6.69
C GLY A 129 -4.58 -7.39 6.85
N THR A 130 -4.07 -8.15 5.87
CA THR A 130 -2.76 -8.85 6.02
C THR A 130 -1.67 -8.32 5.10
N LEU A 131 -2.01 -7.84 3.90
CA LEU A 131 -1.03 -7.47 2.86
C LEU A 131 -1.10 -6.00 2.45
N ILE A 132 -2.31 -5.50 2.18
CA ILE A 132 -2.52 -4.18 1.56
C ILE A 132 -2.59 -3.09 2.63
N PHE A 133 -3.34 -3.32 3.71
CA PHE A 133 -3.55 -2.37 4.81
C PHE A 133 -3.33 -2.99 6.20
N PRO A 134 -2.25 -3.76 6.44
CA PRO A 134 -2.04 -4.38 7.73
C PRO A 134 -1.83 -3.31 8.80
N ASP A 135 -2.59 -3.43 9.88
CA ASP A 135 -2.49 -2.55 11.04
C ASP A 135 -1.77 -3.26 12.21
N ILE A 136 -1.82 -2.66 13.40
CA ILE A 136 -1.24 -3.26 14.61
C ILE A 136 -2.10 -4.40 15.17
N SER A 137 -3.31 -4.61 14.65
CA SER A 137 -4.19 -5.69 15.09
C SER A 137 -3.73 -6.99 14.44
N GLN A 138 -2.71 -7.60 15.05
CA GLN A 138 -1.98 -8.75 14.52
C GLN A 138 -2.84 -9.98 14.17
N ASN A 139 -4.14 -9.99 14.49
CA ASN A 139 -5.06 -11.12 14.30
C ASN A 139 -6.52 -10.71 13.98
N SER A 140 -6.78 -9.46 13.59
CA SER A 140 -8.13 -9.07 13.19
C SER A 140 -8.11 -8.07 12.02
N ILE A 141 -9.25 -7.93 11.36
CA ILE A 141 -9.44 -7.09 10.19
C ILE A 141 -10.53 -6.07 10.54
N PRO A 142 -10.31 -4.77 10.35
CA PRO A 142 -11.38 -3.79 10.55
C PRO A 142 -12.62 -4.11 9.72
N ALA A 143 -13.76 -4.26 10.38
CA ALA A 143 -15.00 -4.71 9.75
C ALA A 143 -15.53 -3.72 8.71
N TYR A 144 -15.13 -2.44 8.79
CA TYR A 144 -15.53 -1.43 7.82
C TYR A 144 -14.98 -1.65 6.41
N TYR A 145 -13.93 -2.47 6.25
CA TYR A 145 -13.50 -2.90 4.91
C TYR A 145 -14.56 -3.73 4.20
N LEU A 146 -15.48 -4.36 4.95
CA LEU A 146 -16.60 -5.09 4.36
C LEU A 146 -17.50 -4.16 3.53
N GLU A 147 -17.60 -2.88 3.86
CA GLU A 147 -18.35 -1.92 3.03
C GLU A 147 -17.81 -1.80 1.61
N LEU A 148 -16.50 -2.00 1.42
CA LEU A 148 -15.87 -1.87 0.11
C LEU A 148 -16.20 -3.08 -0.79
N VAL A 149 -16.65 -4.19 -0.20
CA VAL A 149 -16.88 -5.46 -0.92
C VAL A 149 -18.27 -6.06 -0.66
N SER A 150 -19.14 -5.40 0.11
CA SER A 150 -20.50 -5.88 0.38
C SER A 150 -21.46 -5.67 -0.79
N GLY A 151 -21.17 -4.68 -1.65
CA GLY A 151 -21.94 -4.40 -2.85
C GLY A 151 -21.61 -5.33 -4.02
N ASN A 152 -21.73 -4.77 -5.23
CA ASN A 152 -21.38 -5.44 -6.48
C ASN A 152 -19.86 -5.63 -6.56
N LEU A 153 -19.41 -6.88 -6.55
CA LEU A 153 -17.98 -7.20 -6.59
C LEU A 153 -17.30 -6.76 -7.90
N ASN A 154 -18.06 -6.54 -8.97
CA ASN A 154 -17.52 -6.04 -10.25
C ASN A 154 -17.07 -4.58 -10.19
N GLU A 155 -17.51 -3.81 -9.19
CA GLU A 155 -17.09 -2.41 -8.98
C GLU A 155 -15.83 -2.31 -8.12
N VAL A 156 -15.47 -3.39 -7.41
CA VAL A 156 -14.30 -3.42 -6.52
C VAL A 156 -12.99 -3.11 -7.27
N PRO A 157 -12.75 -3.59 -8.50
CA PRO A 157 -11.54 -3.25 -9.26
C PRO A 157 -11.42 -1.77 -9.66
N ASP A 158 -12.50 -0.98 -9.61
CA ASP A 158 -12.49 0.43 -10.03
C ASP A 158 -11.96 1.38 -8.96
N PHE A 159 -11.78 0.89 -7.73
CA PHE A 159 -11.12 1.66 -6.68
C PHE A 159 -9.63 1.83 -6.95
N ASN A 160 -9.10 2.98 -6.52
CA ASN A 160 -7.69 3.30 -6.52
C ASN A 160 -6.95 2.60 -5.37
N TRP A 161 -6.88 1.26 -5.43
CA TRP A 161 -6.20 0.43 -4.43
C TRP A 161 -4.71 0.76 -4.30
N GLY A 162 -4.05 1.05 -5.43
CA GLY A 162 -2.64 1.37 -5.46
C GLY A 162 -2.33 2.70 -4.76
N GLY A 163 -3.15 3.72 -5.02
CA GLY A 163 -3.05 5.01 -4.35
C GLY A 163 -3.35 4.91 -2.86
N ALA A 164 -4.38 4.16 -2.48
CA ALA A 164 -4.69 3.88 -1.08
C ALA A 164 -3.53 3.17 -0.36
N THR A 165 -2.91 2.19 -1.03
CA THR A 165 -1.74 1.46 -0.50
C THR A 165 -0.56 2.39 -0.28
N LEU A 166 -0.26 3.27 -1.24
CA LEU A 166 0.78 4.28 -1.10
C LEU A 166 0.47 5.28 0.01
N ALA A 167 -0.77 5.75 0.15
CA ALA A 167 -1.16 6.64 1.23
C ALA A 167 -0.87 6.02 2.61
N CYS A 168 -1.23 4.74 2.78
CA CYS A 168 -0.91 3.96 3.96
C CYS A 168 0.60 3.81 4.18
N LEU A 169 1.35 3.51 3.13
CA LEU A 169 2.80 3.36 3.23
C LEU A 169 3.48 4.66 3.64
N TYR A 170 3.17 5.76 2.97
CA TYR A 170 3.75 7.07 3.24
C TYR A 170 3.45 7.51 4.66
N ARG A 171 2.20 7.30 5.10
CA ARG A 171 1.83 7.52 6.50
C ARG A 171 2.68 6.71 7.47
N ALA A 172 2.91 5.44 7.18
CA ALA A 172 3.68 4.56 8.04
C ALA A 172 5.15 4.96 8.11
N LEU A 173 5.74 5.32 6.97
CA LEU A 173 7.11 5.81 6.86
C LEU A 173 7.29 7.15 7.60
N ASP A 174 6.33 8.06 7.46
CA ASP A 174 6.30 9.33 8.16
C ASP A 174 6.30 9.12 9.68
N ARG A 175 5.41 8.25 10.19
CA ARG A 175 5.40 7.86 11.61
C ARG A 175 6.73 7.22 12.04
N ALA A 176 7.26 6.29 11.26
CA ALA A 176 8.53 5.64 11.58
C ALA A 176 9.69 6.65 11.68
N SER A 177 9.65 7.74 10.89
CA SER A 177 10.65 8.82 10.95
C SER A 177 10.53 9.69 12.22
N MET A 178 9.33 9.80 12.80
CA MET A 178 9.01 10.67 13.96
C MET A 178 9.19 9.99 15.33
N ARG A 179 10.07 8.97 15.44
CA ARG A 179 10.39 8.18 16.66
C ARG A 179 9.46 7.01 17.01
N PHE A 180 8.55 6.59 16.12
CA PHE A 180 7.83 5.32 16.32
C PHE A 180 8.75 4.13 16.01
N LYS A 181 8.84 3.16 16.94
CA LYS A 181 9.71 1.98 16.80
C LYS A 181 9.15 0.86 15.90
N VAL A 182 7.94 1.02 15.38
CA VAL A 182 7.23 0.00 14.60
C VAL A 182 6.77 0.59 13.27
N VAL A 183 7.15 -0.07 12.17
CA VAL A 183 6.60 0.21 10.85
C VAL A 183 5.33 -0.61 10.69
N THR A 184 4.19 0.06 10.54
CA THR A 184 2.87 -0.55 10.26
C THR A 184 2.52 -0.37 8.77
N GLY A 185 1.42 -0.92 8.27
CA GLY A 185 1.04 -0.74 6.87
C GLY A 185 1.82 -1.65 5.89
N PRO A 186 1.75 -1.40 4.57
CA PRO A 186 2.21 -2.33 3.54
C PRO A 186 3.74 -2.39 3.43
N TRP A 187 4.42 -2.87 4.47
CA TRP A 187 5.87 -2.95 4.56
C TRP A 187 6.45 -3.95 3.54
N MET A 188 5.68 -4.96 3.13
CA MET A 188 6.07 -5.88 2.06
C MET A 188 6.28 -5.15 0.72
N LEU A 189 5.49 -4.10 0.43
CA LEU A 189 5.69 -3.25 -0.75
C LEU A 189 7.05 -2.56 -0.69
N LEU A 190 7.39 -1.99 0.46
CA LEU A 190 8.70 -1.37 0.70
C LEU A 190 9.84 -2.37 0.54
N LEU A 191 9.65 -3.61 1.02
CA LEU A 191 10.64 -4.68 0.91
C LEU A 191 10.84 -5.11 -0.55
N PHE A 192 9.76 -5.35 -1.28
CA PHE A 192 9.81 -5.73 -2.69
C PHE A 192 10.41 -4.63 -3.55
N TRP A 193 10.08 -3.37 -3.25
CA TRP A 193 10.72 -2.21 -3.86
C TRP A 193 12.22 -2.21 -3.58
N ALA A 194 12.64 -2.34 -2.32
CA ALA A 194 14.04 -2.34 -1.95
C ALA A 194 14.82 -3.47 -2.66
N TRP A 195 14.25 -4.68 -2.74
CA TRP A 195 14.88 -5.78 -3.46
C TRP A 195 14.92 -5.60 -4.98
N SER A 196 14.00 -4.82 -5.56
CA SER A 196 13.96 -4.57 -7.00
C SER A 196 14.98 -3.52 -7.42
N TYR A 197 15.12 -2.45 -6.63
CA TYR A 197 15.97 -1.30 -6.95
C TYR A 197 17.37 -1.42 -6.34
N LEU A 198 17.48 -1.86 -5.08
CA LEU A 198 18.74 -1.83 -4.33
C LEU A 198 19.44 -3.19 -4.41
N PRO A 199 20.78 -3.21 -4.54
CA PRO A 199 21.56 -4.45 -4.46
C PRO A 199 21.79 -4.94 -3.02
N VAL A 200 21.18 -4.30 -2.03
CA VAL A 200 21.36 -4.58 -0.60
C VAL A 200 20.32 -5.59 -0.10
N CYS A 201 20.77 -6.58 0.67
CA CYS A 201 19.92 -7.59 1.33
C CYS A 201 18.95 -8.32 0.39
N ARG A 202 19.26 -8.33 -0.92
CA ARG A 202 18.43 -8.97 -1.96
C ARG A 202 18.57 -10.50 -1.87
N PRO A 203 17.45 -11.25 -1.81
CA PRO A 203 17.49 -12.70 -1.88
C PRO A 203 17.83 -13.15 -3.30
N GLU A 204 18.47 -14.32 -3.43
CA GLU A 204 18.52 -15.02 -4.71
C GLU A 204 17.12 -15.54 -5.04
N VAL A 205 16.70 -15.30 -6.28
CA VAL A 205 15.37 -15.65 -6.80
C VAL A 205 15.53 -16.88 -7.69
N ALA A 206 14.78 -17.94 -7.39
CA ALA A 206 14.68 -19.06 -8.32
C ALA A 206 13.97 -18.62 -9.62
N PRO A 207 14.30 -19.18 -10.80
CA PRO A 207 13.58 -18.87 -12.03
C PRO A 207 12.08 -19.07 -11.82
N ILE A 208 11.28 -18.02 -12.01
CA ILE A 208 9.84 -18.14 -11.87
C ILE A 208 9.31 -18.84 -13.12
N GLY A 209 8.77 -20.04 -12.96
CA GLY A 209 7.91 -20.61 -13.99
C GLY A 209 6.60 -19.84 -14.03
N GLY A 210 6.23 -19.29 -15.19
CA GLY A 210 4.86 -18.80 -15.41
C GLY A 210 4.57 -17.32 -15.14
N LEU A 211 5.53 -16.42 -15.33
CA LEU A 211 5.25 -14.96 -15.36
C LEU A 211 4.27 -14.55 -16.46
N GLY A 212 3.89 -15.43 -17.38
CA GLY A 212 2.89 -15.13 -18.41
C GLY A 212 2.09 -16.37 -18.75
N GLN A 213 0.88 -16.48 -18.23
CA GLN A 213 -0.18 -17.15 -18.97
C GLN A 213 -0.74 -16.15 -19.99
N PRO A 214 -1.29 -16.58 -21.13
CA PRO A 214 -1.72 -15.68 -22.20
C PRO A 214 -2.87 -14.73 -21.82
N ASN A 215 -3.50 -14.91 -20.65
CA ASN A 215 -4.49 -13.98 -20.13
C ASN A 215 -3.83 -12.98 -19.16
N LEU A 216 -3.75 -11.72 -19.57
CA LEU A 216 -3.19 -10.61 -18.77
C LEU A 216 -3.90 -10.39 -17.43
N ASP A 217 -5.15 -10.84 -17.30
CA ASP A 217 -5.92 -10.77 -16.06
C ASP A 217 -5.59 -11.92 -15.09
N SER A 218 -4.85 -12.94 -15.58
CA SER A 218 -4.30 -14.05 -14.79
C SER A 218 -2.79 -13.92 -14.55
N CYS A 219 -2.16 -12.87 -15.09
CA CYS A 219 -0.75 -12.60 -14.84
C CYS A 219 -0.51 -12.27 -13.38
N VAL A 220 0.66 -12.67 -12.90
CA VAL A 220 1.07 -12.48 -11.51
C VAL A 220 1.87 -11.18 -11.41
N PRO A 221 1.73 -10.41 -10.33
CA PRO A 221 2.52 -9.20 -10.16
C PRO A 221 4.01 -9.56 -10.00
N PHE A 222 4.89 -8.64 -10.44
CA PHE A 222 6.35 -8.78 -10.35
C PHE A 222 6.82 -9.12 -8.93
N GLY A 223 6.12 -8.60 -7.91
CA GLY A 223 6.44 -8.87 -6.52
C GLY A 223 6.37 -10.35 -6.12
N ARG A 224 5.61 -11.18 -6.86
CA ARG A 224 5.49 -12.63 -6.60
C ARG A 224 6.85 -13.34 -6.61
N LYS A 225 7.80 -12.86 -7.43
CA LYS A 225 9.17 -13.41 -7.50
C LYS A 225 9.90 -13.38 -6.17
N TRP A 226 9.55 -12.41 -5.35
CA TRP A 226 10.12 -12.23 -4.03
C TRP A 226 9.42 -13.07 -2.97
N GLY A 227 8.34 -13.79 -3.30
CA GLY A 227 7.53 -14.58 -2.36
C GLY A 227 7.93 -16.05 -2.24
N GLU A 228 8.33 -16.71 -3.33
CA GLU A 228 8.27 -18.19 -3.41
C GLU A 228 9.59 -18.94 -3.12
N ALA A 229 10.76 -18.36 -3.35
CA ALA A 229 12.03 -19.02 -3.06
C ALA A 229 13.09 -17.98 -2.72
N ARG A 230 13.38 -17.82 -1.41
CA ARG A 230 14.42 -16.92 -0.92
C ARG A 230 15.59 -17.74 -0.43
N SER A 231 16.67 -17.82 -1.21
CA SER A 231 17.96 -18.14 -0.62
C SER A 231 18.65 -16.84 -0.22
N PHE A 232 19.03 -16.74 1.04
CA PHE A 232 19.88 -15.66 1.56
C PHE A 232 21.33 -16.14 1.75
N GLU A 233 21.65 -17.38 1.35
CA GLU A 233 22.95 -18.01 1.63
C GLU A 233 24.12 -17.24 1.02
N ARG A 234 23.91 -16.65 -0.17
CA ARG A 234 24.88 -15.82 -0.88
C ARG A 234 24.60 -14.32 -0.77
N SER A 235 23.59 -13.93 0.01
CA SER A 235 23.34 -12.51 0.25
C SER A 235 24.51 -11.92 1.03
N GLN A 236 25.10 -10.84 0.49
CA GLN A 236 26.34 -10.25 1.02
C GLN A 236 26.21 -9.70 2.45
N HIS A 237 24.99 -9.63 3.00
CA HIS A 237 24.68 -9.02 4.30
C HIS A 237 24.11 -10.03 5.32
N ARG A 238 24.41 -11.32 5.14
CA ARG A 238 24.00 -12.37 6.08
C ARG A 238 24.49 -12.03 7.50
N GLY A 239 23.56 -11.76 8.42
CA GLY A 239 23.81 -11.83 9.86
C GLY A 239 23.97 -10.52 10.64
N ALA A 240 23.97 -9.33 10.03
CA ALA A 240 24.01 -8.08 10.81
C ALA A 240 23.32 -6.90 10.09
N VAL A 241 22.45 -6.19 10.81
CA VAL A 241 21.85 -4.91 10.37
C VAL A 241 22.94 -3.86 10.09
N GLU A 242 24.08 -3.97 10.77
CA GLU A 242 25.26 -3.11 10.62
C GLU A 242 25.82 -3.20 9.19
N ASN A 243 26.03 -4.41 8.67
CA ASN A 243 26.52 -4.63 7.30
C ASN A 243 25.59 -4.03 6.22
N ALA A 244 24.28 -4.05 6.46
CA ALA A 244 23.31 -3.45 5.55
C ALA A 244 23.35 -1.92 5.61
N ARG A 245 23.56 -1.34 6.80
CA ARG A 245 23.68 0.12 6.98
C ARG A 245 24.96 0.66 6.35
N ASP A 246 26.07 -0.03 6.54
CA ASP A 246 27.36 0.39 5.98
C ASP A 246 27.34 0.32 4.46
N TYR A 247 26.77 -0.74 3.90
CA TYR A 247 26.63 -0.88 2.46
C TYR A 247 25.68 0.15 1.88
N LEU A 248 24.55 0.44 2.56
CA LEU A 248 23.73 1.58 2.17
C LEU A 248 24.59 2.85 2.21
N ALA A 249 25.27 3.17 3.31
CA ALA A 249 26.03 4.42 3.45
C ALA A 249 27.04 4.74 2.32
N VAL A 250 27.53 3.73 1.60
CA VAL A 250 28.47 3.85 0.48
C VAL A 250 27.85 3.62 -0.91
N LEU A 251 26.57 3.28 -1.00
CA LEU A 251 25.88 2.99 -2.27
C LEU A 251 25.81 4.22 -3.16
N ASN A 252 26.19 4.10 -4.43
CA ASN A 252 26.08 5.18 -5.41
C ASN A 252 24.79 5.08 -6.22
N VAL A 253 24.42 6.19 -6.87
CA VAL A 253 23.25 6.26 -7.77
C VAL A 253 23.35 5.26 -8.93
N GLU A 254 24.57 4.97 -9.38
CA GLU A 254 24.86 4.02 -10.47
C GLU A 254 24.68 2.55 -10.05
N ASP A 255 24.79 2.25 -8.76
CA ASP A 255 24.59 0.90 -8.21
C ASP A 255 23.09 0.54 -8.11
N ILE A 256 22.20 1.52 -8.29
CA ILE A 256 20.75 1.36 -8.18
C ILE A 256 20.18 0.93 -9.53
N ASN A 257 19.39 -0.13 -9.51
CA ASN A 257 18.62 -0.58 -10.67
C ASN A 257 17.36 0.29 -10.83
N TRP A 258 17.47 1.38 -11.58
CA TRP A 258 16.36 2.32 -11.81
C TRP A 258 15.24 1.78 -12.70
N PHE A 259 15.48 0.67 -13.41
CA PHE A 259 14.54 0.13 -14.40
C PHE A 259 14.26 -1.36 -14.17
N PRO A 260 13.79 -1.77 -12.98
CA PRO A 260 13.68 -3.18 -12.63
C PRO A 260 12.65 -3.96 -13.45
N TYR A 261 11.71 -3.28 -14.11
CA TYR A 261 10.56 -3.91 -14.75
C TYR A 261 10.65 -4.00 -16.29
N VAL A 262 11.66 -3.38 -16.91
CA VAL A 262 11.71 -3.20 -18.38
C VAL A 262 11.65 -4.52 -19.15
N LEU A 263 12.38 -5.54 -18.71
CA LEU A 263 12.44 -6.83 -19.40
C LEU A 263 11.16 -7.65 -19.26
N ASP A 264 10.45 -7.47 -18.14
CA ASP A 264 9.28 -8.29 -17.80
C ASP A 264 7.95 -7.59 -18.11
N ARG A 265 7.96 -6.33 -18.57
CA ARG A 265 6.75 -5.52 -18.76
C ARG A 265 5.69 -6.19 -19.64
N ALA A 266 6.11 -6.90 -20.69
CA ALA A 266 5.21 -7.58 -21.63
C ALA A 266 4.42 -8.74 -20.99
N VAL A 267 4.91 -9.31 -19.89
CA VAL A 267 4.28 -10.44 -19.19
C VAL A 267 3.57 -10.00 -17.89
N MET A 268 3.58 -8.71 -17.55
CA MET A 268 2.95 -8.19 -16.34
C MET A 268 1.43 -8.07 -16.45
N PRO A 269 0.70 -8.01 -15.31
CA PRO A 269 -0.74 -7.74 -15.29
C PRO A 269 -1.10 -6.48 -16.08
N ARG A 270 -2.29 -6.46 -16.67
CA ARG A 270 -2.80 -5.33 -17.47
C ARG A 270 -2.62 -3.98 -16.78
N VAL A 271 -2.92 -3.92 -15.48
CA VAL A 271 -2.79 -2.70 -14.65
C VAL A 271 -1.38 -2.10 -14.61
N ALA A 272 -0.33 -2.91 -14.84
CA ALA A 272 1.06 -2.46 -14.92
C ALA A 272 1.47 -2.09 -16.36
N GLN A 273 0.71 -2.53 -17.36
CA GLN A 273 0.93 -2.17 -18.76
C GLN A 273 0.25 -0.84 -19.13
N GLU A 274 -0.84 -0.51 -18.44
CA GLU A 274 -1.58 0.75 -18.53
C GLU A 274 -0.76 1.91 -17.95
N GLY A 275 0.35 2.26 -18.62
CA GLY A 275 1.11 3.46 -18.31
C GLY A 275 0.21 4.69 -18.50
N SER A 276 0.17 5.57 -17.50
CA SER A 276 -0.72 6.72 -17.50
C SER A 276 0.07 7.99 -17.21
N ILE A 277 -0.29 9.09 -17.90
CA ILE A 277 0.21 10.43 -17.55
C ILE A 277 -0.02 10.71 -16.05
N ALA A 278 -1.11 10.16 -15.49
CA ALA A 278 -1.44 10.26 -14.07
C ALA A 278 -0.29 9.78 -13.14
N GLU A 279 0.58 8.87 -13.58
CA GLU A 279 1.72 8.38 -12.79
C GLU A 279 2.78 9.47 -12.52
N HIS A 280 2.75 10.54 -13.32
CA HIS A 280 3.64 11.69 -13.25
C HIS A 280 2.95 12.95 -12.70
N VAL A 281 1.65 12.86 -12.39
CA VAL A 281 0.87 13.98 -11.85
C VAL A 281 1.01 14.03 -10.32
N ARG A 282 1.17 15.25 -9.80
CA ARG A 282 1.12 15.54 -8.37
C ARG A 282 -0.33 15.51 -7.90
N LEU A 283 -0.66 14.66 -6.95
CA LEU A 283 -2.04 14.50 -6.48
C LEU A 283 -2.13 13.96 -5.05
N PRO A 284 -3.25 14.17 -4.34
CA PRO A 284 -3.48 13.57 -3.05
C PRO A 284 -3.93 12.11 -3.22
N LEU A 285 -3.27 11.21 -2.51
CA LEU A 285 -3.66 9.82 -2.36
C LEU A 285 -4.55 9.70 -1.13
N ILE A 286 -5.68 9.00 -1.28
CA ILE A 286 -6.72 8.93 -0.26
C ILE A 286 -6.97 7.48 0.13
N PHE A 287 -6.97 7.22 1.44
CA PHE A 287 -7.45 5.99 2.05
C PHE A 287 -8.18 6.32 3.35
N TYR A 288 -9.51 6.33 3.32
CA TYR A 288 -10.34 6.80 4.44
C TYR A 288 -9.83 8.17 4.95
N HIS A 289 -9.41 8.22 6.23
CA HIS A 289 -8.91 9.41 6.90
C HIS A 289 -7.42 9.71 6.61
N ILE A 290 -6.74 8.85 5.86
CA ILE A 290 -5.34 9.04 5.46
C ILE A 290 -5.33 9.77 4.13
N VAL A 291 -4.75 10.97 4.12
CA VAL A 291 -4.41 11.69 2.89
C VAL A 291 -2.90 11.87 2.85
N ALA A 292 -2.27 11.52 1.74
CA ALA A 292 -0.84 11.67 1.52
C ALA A 292 -0.58 12.25 0.13
N TYR A 293 0.33 13.21 0.02
CA TYR A 293 0.56 13.86 -1.27
C TYR A 293 1.58 13.06 -2.10
N TYR A 294 1.15 12.57 -3.26
CA TYR A 294 2.03 11.95 -4.23
C TYR A 294 2.82 13.01 -4.99
N TYR A 295 4.15 12.87 -4.96
CA TYR A 295 5.07 13.83 -5.51
C TYR A 295 6.14 13.13 -6.37
N PRO A 296 5.84 12.86 -7.65
CA PRO A 296 6.70 12.05 -8.53
C PRO A 296 8.05 12.72 -8.81
N ASP A 297 8.18 14.03 -8.60
CA ASP A 297 9.45 14.74 -8.75
C ASP A 297 10.56 14.22 -7.82
N ARG A 298 10.23 13.44 -6.78
CA ARG A 298 11.20 12.83 -5.84
C ARG A 298 11.73 11.47 -6.29
N CYS A 299 11.16 10.88 -7.33
CA CYS A 299 11.57 9.57 -7.85
C CYS A 299 11.82 9.61 -9.37
N ARG A 300 12.27 10.75 -9.89
CA ARG A 300 12.43 10.99 -11.34
C ARG A 300 13.35 10.00 -12.03
N HIS A 301 14.35 9.48 -11.32
CA HIS A 301 15.25 8.46 -11.85
C HIS A 301 14.51 7.17 -12.24
N GLN A 302 13.42 6.78 -11.56
CA GLN A 302 12.61 5.61 -11.92
C GLN A 302 11.96 5.77 -13.30
N PHE A 303 11.71 7.02 -13.71
CA PHE A 303 11.14 7.37 -15.00
C PHE A 303 12.23 7.71 -16.05
N GLY A 304 13.50 7.44 -15.75
CA GLY A 304 14.64 7.77 -16.62
C GLY A 304 14.90 9.27 -16.78
N LEU A 305 14.40 10.07 -15.84
CA LEU A 305 14.59 11.52 -15.82
C LEU A 305 15.69 11.88 -14.81
N TYR A 306 16.32 13.04 -15.04
CA TYR A 306 17.26 13.59 -14.07
C TYR A 306 16.52 14.02 -12.80
N GLN A 307 17.05 13.60 -11.65
CA GLN A 307 16.57 14.05 -10.35
C GLN A 307 16.85 15.54 -10.18
N ILE A 308 15.81 16.28 -9.83
CA ILE A 308 15.86 17.71 -9.52
C ILE A 308 15.50 17.91 -8.06
N THR A 309 15.85 19.06 -7.50
CA THR A 309 15.30 19.47 -6.21
C THR A 309 13.78 19.58 -6.38
N PRO A 310 12.99 18.79 -5.62
CA PRO A 310 11.54 18.83 -5.73
C PRO A 310 11.04 20.24 -5.36
N PRO A 311 10.12 20.83 -6.14
CA PRO A 311 9.50 22.10 -5.75
C PRO A 311 8.74 21.96 -4.41
N PRO A 312 8.35 23.09 -3.79
CA PRO A 312 7.52 23.04 -2.60
C PRO A 312 6.19 22.32 -2.90
N LEU A 313 5.59 21.76 -1.84
CA LEU A 313 4.25 21.20 -1.94
C LEU A 313 3.28 22.31 -2.38
N PRO A 314 2.31 22.01 -3.26
CA PRO A 314 1.36 23.00 -3.76
C PRO A 314 0.44 23.57 -2.66
N VAL A 315 0.42 22.94 -1.48
CA VAL A 315 -0.23 23.44 -0.26
C VAL A 315 0.79 23.46 0.86
N SER A 316 0.81 24.53 1.67
CA SER A 316 1.75 24.63 2.79
C SER A 316 1.54 23.46 3.77
N TRP A 317 2.60 23.06 4.47
CA TRP A 317 2.52 21.97 5.45
C TRP A 317 1.53 22.29 6.57
N ASP A 318 1.40 23.56 6.97
CA ASP A 318 0.42 24.00 7.98
C ASP A 318 -1.01 23.83 7.47
N VAL A 319 -1.28 24.16 6.21
CA VAL A 319 -2.58 23.91 5.58
C VAL A 319 -2.82 22.41 5.43
N THR A 320 -1.79 21.64 5.09
CA THR A 320 -1.84 20.18 5.02
C THR A 320 -2.13 19.56 6.40
N GLN A 321 -1.50 20.04 7.48
CA GLN A 321 -1.73 19.59 8.85
C GLN A 321 -3.11 19.96 9.37
N ASN A 322 -3.60 21.16 9.02
CA ASN A 322 -4.95 21.61 9.35
C ASN A 322 -6.01 20.83 8.57
N LEU A 323 -5.79 20.60 7.27
CA LEU A 323 -6.65 19.76 6.42
C LEU A 323 -6.61 18.27 6.81
N LEU A 324 -5.47 17.79 7.33
CA LEU A 324 -5.31 16.44 7.88
C LEU A 324 -5.75 16.34 9.35
N GLY A 325 -6.13 17.47 9.96
CA GLY A 325 -6.54 17.57 11.36
C GLY A 325 -5.56 16.95 12.36
N PHE A 326 -4.23 17.02 12.15
CA PHE A 326 -3.25 16.56 13.15
C PHE A 326 -3.19 17.49 14.36
N GLN A 327 -4.28 17.56 15.11
CA GLN A 327 -4.16 17.85 16.53
C GLN A 327 -3.90 16.52 17.24
N HIS A 328 -2.89 16.48 18.09
CA HIS A 328 -2.66 15.39 19.02
C HIS A 328 -3.88 15.29 19.96
N GLY A 329 -4.88 14.52 19.56
CA GLY A 329 -6.15 14.44 20.26
C GLY A 329 -7.10 13.46 19.58
N THR A 330 -7.72 12.61 20.39
CA THR A 330 -8.60 11.48 20.12
C THR A 330 -9.31 11.42 18.75
N TYR A 331 -9.23 10.23 18.14
CA TYR A 331 -9.82 9.75 16.88
C TYR A 331 -11.35 9.93 16.72
N ARG A 332 -12.06 10.46 17.72
CA ARG A 332 -13.53 10.40 17.85
C ARG A 332 -14.31 11.47 17.05
N ASP A 333 -13.72 12.65 16.82
CA ASP A 333 -14.47 13.85 16.39
C ASP A 333 -13.93 14.54 15.12
N ARG A 334 -13.23 13.82 14.24
CA ARG A 334 -12.75 14.41 12.98
C ARG A 334 -13.89 14.54 11.96
N PRO A 335 -14.06 15.69 11.28
CA PRO A 335 -14.98 15.79 10.14
C PRO A 335 -14.57 14.81 9.03
N ASP A 336 -15.50 14.48 8.14
CA ASP A 336 -15.27 13.58 7.01
C ASP A 336 -14.38 14.24 5.95
N PHE A 337 -13.09 14.36 6.28
CA PHE A 337 -12.07 14.93 5.43
C PHE A 337 -11.92 14.14 4.12
N ALA A 338 -12.25 12.84 4.11
CA ALA A 338 -12.26 12.05 2.89
C ALA A 338 -13.28 12.58 1.88
N THR A 339 -14.44 13.06 2.35
CA THR A 339 -15.47 13.66 1.50
C THR A 339 -15.09 15.06 1.02
N ILE A 340 -14.47 15.90 1.87
CA ILE A 340 -14.00 17.24 1.46
C ILE A 340 -12.90 17.13 0.40
N PHE A 341 -11.95 16.21 0.60
CA PHE A 341 -10.85 16.00 -0.34
C PHE A 341 -11.25 15.24 -1.61
N ALA A 342 -12.24 14.34 -1.55
CA ALA A 342 -12.72 13.63 -2.72
C ALA A 342 -13.37 14.57 -3.74
N SER A 343 -14.11 15.59 -3.28
CA SER A 343 -14.66 16.62 -4.17
C SER A 343 -13.56 17.41 -4.89
N ALA A 344 -12.52 17.82 -4.16
CA ALA A 344 -11.36 18.49 -4.75
C ALA A 344 -10.52 17.56 -5.66
N HIS A 345 -10.44 16.27 -5.35
CA HIS A 345 -9.73 15.29 -6.17
C HIS A 345 -10.41 15.08 -7.53
N ALA A 346 -11.75 15.06 -7.58
CA ALA A 346 -12.49 14.95 -8.84
C ALA A 346 -12.20 16.16 -9.76
N GLU A 347 -12.20 17.37 -9.19
CA GLU A 347 -11.83 18.60 -9.91
C GLU A 347 -10.39 18.54 -10.44
N TRP A 348 -9.44 18.03 -9.68
CA TRP A 348 -8.02 17.93 -10.09
C TRP A 348 -7.74 16.83 -11.11
N THR A 349 -8.53 15.74 -11.11
CA THR A 349 -8.41 14.71 -12.16
C THR A 349 -8.98 15.18 -13.49
N ASP A 350 -10.01 16.03 -13.47
CA ASP A 350 -10.63 16.58 -14.68
C ASP A 350 -9.78 17.70 -15.31
N GLU A 351 -9.00 18.46 -14.54
CA GLU A 351 -8.06 19.47 -15.06
C GLU A 351 -6.73 18.89 -15.60
N ALA A 352 -6.41 17.64 -15.24
CA ALA A 352 -5.15 16.98 -15.62
C ALA A 352 -5.26 16.10 -16.89
N LEU A 353 -6.47 15.96 -17.45
CA LEU A 353 -6.78 15.36 -18.75
C LEU A 353 -7.06 16.45 -19.79
#